data_AF-A0A9Q1FS89-F1
#
_entry.id   AF-A0A9Q1FS89-F1
#
_cell.length_a   1.000
_cell.length_b   1.000
_cell.length_c   1.000
_cell.angle_alpha   90.00
_cell.angle_beta   90.00
_cell.angle_gamma   90.00
#
_symmetry.space_group_name_H-M   'P 1'
#
loop_
_entity.id
_entity.type
_entity.pdbx_description
1 polymer ?
#
loop_
_entity_poly.entity_id
_entity_poly.type
_entity_poly.pdbx_seq_one_letter_code
_entity_poly.pdbx_strand_id
1 'polypeptide(L)'
;MDGGTFMYKWTDEDVARLIRLHQENEALFSGRRNAAQQGWEVVLKEMGLQDLVSPARAAKKWENLKKTFKILEGRQQEIPLEVALLHIVGSGNPAPKGIVRLLDSFKVPGELLLVLERPVPCKDLFDYVSNRGVHLEEEETKVIMRQLLEAVQVIYDRGVVHRDLKTENVLIESDSSHLQAHLIDFGCADLLRDRPFTKFRGTTLYTAPEWFTENKLHGVSSTVWQLRTIMDEILHLRRPFSNANEIIQKPLMLQKGLSVSRDEAA
;
A
#
# COMPACT_ATOMS: atom_id res chain seq x y z
N MET A 1 -41.83 -12.56 -22.20
CA MET A 1 -40.56 -11.98 -22.69
C MET A 1 -39.70 -11.74 -21.48
N ASP A 2 -38.69 -12.58 -21.27
CA ASP A 2 -37.86 -12.61 -20.06
C ASP A 2 -36.96 -11.37 -19.98
N GLY A 3 -37.25 -10.49 -19.02
CA GLY A 3 -36.42 -9.34 -18.68
C GLY A 3 -35.25 -9.76 -17.78
N GLY A 4 -34.14 -10.15 -18.40
CA GLY A 4 -32.88 -10.39 -17.70
C GLY A 4 -32.40 -9.11 -17.00
N THR A 5 -32.61 -9.01 -15.70
CA THR A 5 -32.14 -7.89 -14.88
C THR A 5 -30.62 -7.93 -14.84
N PHE A 6 -29.95 -7.00 -15.55
CA PHE A 6 -28.49 -6.86 -15.48
C PHE A 6 -28.08 -6.60 -14.02
N MET A 7 -27.39 -7.58 -13.44
CA MET A 7 -26.98 -7.53 -12.05
C MET A 7 -25.68 -6.71 -11.95
N TYR A 8 -25.73 -5.50 -11.39
CA TYR A 8 -24.54 -4.69 -11.11
C TYR A 8 -23.45 -5.54 -10.44
N LYS A 9 -22.23 -5.51 -11.00
CA LYS A 9 -21.06 -6.26 -10.54
C LYS A 9 -20.16 -5.33 -9.74
N TRP A 10 -20.07 -5.57 -8.44
CA TRP A 10 -19.18 -4.84 -7.54
C TRP A 10 -17.72 -4.94 -8.00
N THR A 11 -17.06 -3.80 -8.18
CA THR A 11 -15.61 -3.74 -8.36
C THR A 11 -14.89 -3.78 -7.01
N ASP A 12 -13.58 -3.99 -7.02
CA ASP A 12 -12.77 -3.99 -5.80
C ASP A 12 -12.74 -2.61 -5.13
N GLU A 13 -12.81 -1.52 -5.91
CA GLU A 13 -12.94 -0.14 -5.43
C GLU A 13 -14.29 0.09 -4.73
N ASP A 14 -15.38 -0.41 -5.31
CA ASP A 14 -16.71 -0.33 -4.69
C ASP A 14 -16.73 -1.07 -3.35
N VAL A 15 -16.05 -2.22 -3.25
CA VAL A 15 -15.98 -3.01 -2.01
C VAL A 15 -15.18 -2.27 -0.95
N ALA A 16 -14.01 -1.71 -1.28
CA ALA A 16 -13.19 -0.94 -0.35
C ALA A 16 -13.93 0.31 0.17
N ARG A 17 -14.59 1.05 -0.72
CA ARG A 17 -15.41 2.22 -0.37
C ARG A 17 -16.62 1.84 0.49
N LEU A 18 -17.31 0.74 0.17
CA LEU A 18 -18.45 0.24 0.95
C LEU A 18 -18.04 -0.09 2.40
N ILE A 19 -16.87 -0.73 2.59
CA ILE A 19 -16.35 -1.08 3.93
C ILE A 19 -16.00 0.19 4.71
N ARG A 20 -15.22 1.08 4.11
CA ARG A 20 -14.77 2.33 4.74
C ARG A 20 -15.95 3.20 5.16
N LEU A 21 -16.88 3.47 4.24
CA LEU A 21 -18.05 4.32 4.51
C LEU A 21 -18.99 3.69 5.54
N HIS A 22 -19.15 2.37 5.54
CA HIS A 22 -19.93 1.70 6.58
C HIS A 22 -19.27 1.84 7.97
N GLN A 23 -17.95 1.72 8.07
CA GLN A 23 -17.20 1.89 9.34
C GLN A 23 -17.23 3.34 9.84
N GLU A 24 -17.02 4.32 8.95
CA GLU A 24 -17.09 5.75 9.28
C GLU A 24 -18.49 6.19 9.72
N ASN A 25 -19.53 5.45 9.29
CA ASN A 25 -20.93 5.71 9.59
C ASN A 25 -21.58 4.62 10.47
N GLU A 26 -20.81 3.89 11.27
CA GLU A 26 -21.29 2.75 12.08
C GLU A 26 -22.51 3.11 12.97
N ALA A 27 -22.59 4.35 13.45
CA ALA A 27 -23.70 4.87 14.23
C ALA A 27 -25.06 4.84 13.49
N LEU A 28 -25.07 4.88 12.16
CA LEU A 28 -26.29 4.75 11.34
C LEU A 28 -26.81 3.31 11.30
N PHE A 29 -25.97 2.33 11.63
CA PHE A 29 -26.26 0.90 11.52
C PHE A 29 -26.48 0.23 12.89
N SER A 30 -26.30 0.94 14.01
CA SER A 30 -26.50 0.43 15.38
C SER A 30 -27.91 0.63 15.94
N GLY A 31 -28.83 1.23 15.18
CA GLY A 31 -30.21 1.57 15.61
C GLY A 31 -31.31 0.56 15.22
N ARG A 32 -32.58 0.95 15.43
CA ARG A 32 -33.79 0.15 15.08
C ARG A 32 -33.84 -0.15 13.57
N ARG A 33 -34.52 -1.24 13.16
CA ARG A 33 -34.60 -1.77 11.76
C ARG A 33 -34.68 -0.72 10.63
N ASN A 34 -35.43 0.37 10.79
CA ASN A 34 -35.59 1.40 9.75
C ASN A 34 -34.37 2.35 9.60
N ALA A 35 -33.50 2.44 10.61
CA ALA A 35 -32.29 3.27 10.57
C ALA A 35 -31.22 2.69 9.63
N ALA A 36 -31.09 1.36 9.60
CA ALA A 36 -30.10 0.69 8.76
C ALA A 36 -30.39 0.86 7.25
N GLN A 37 -31.66 0.93 6.84
CA GLN A 37 -32.02 1.19 5.44
C GLN A 37 -31.57 2.59 5.01
N GLN A 38 -31.84 3.60 5.84
CA GLN A 38 -31.41 4.98 5.59
C GLN A 38 -29.88 5.08 5.58
N GLY A 39 -29.19 4.34 6.47
CA GLY A 39 -27.73 4.24 6.45
C GLY A 39 -27.19 3.72 5.13
N TRP A 40 -27.79 2.68 4.56
CA TRP A 40 -27.39 2.17 3.25
C TRP A 40 -27.71 3.11 2.09
N GLU A 41 -28.83 3.85 2.16
CA GLU A 41 -29.15 4.88 1.17
C GLU A 41 -28.11 6.00 1.16
N VAL A 42 -27.65 6.44 2.33
CA VAL A 42 -26.57 7.43 2.48
C VAL A 42 -25.26 6.89 1.89
N VAL A 43 -24.85 5.69 2.29
CA VAL A 43 -23.62 5.06 1.79
C VAL A 43 -23.65 4.91 0.26
N LEU A 44 -24.76 4.43 -0.29
CA LEU A 44 -24.89 4.24 -1.74
C LEU A 44 -24.91 5.56 -2.52
N LYS A 45 -25.53 6.60 -1.97
CA LYS A 45 -25.52 7.94 -2.55
C LYS A 45 -24.11 8.52 -2.57
N GLU A 46 -23.35 8.35 -1.50
CA GLU A 46 -21.96 8.80 -1.40
C GLU A 46 -21.06 8.06 -2.40
N MET A 47 -21.34 6.77 -2.64
CA MET A 47 -20.64 5.96 -3.64
C MET A 47 -21.09 6.25 -5.08
N GLY A 48 -22.16 7.00 -5.30
CA GLY A 48 -22.77 7.21 -6.63
C GLY A 48 -23.48 5.97 -7.19
N LEU A 49 -23.87 5.02 -6.33
CA LEU A 49 -24.47 3.74 -6.70
C LEU A 49 -25.96 3.62 -6.36
N GLN A 50 -26.61 4.70 -5.92
CA GLN A 50 -28.01 4.69 -5.46
C GLN A 50 -29.02 4.22 -6.53
N ASP A 51 -28.72 4.46 -7.81
CA ASP A 51 -29.57 4.07 -8.95
C ASP A 51 -29.20 2.68 -9.51
N LEU A 52 -28.08 2.11 -9.08
CA LEU A 52 -27.50 0.86 -9.60
C LEU A 52 -27.62 -0.31 -8.61
N VAL A 53 -27.61 0.00 -7.32
CA VAL A 53 -27.61 -0.95 -6.23
C VAL A 53 -28.65 -0.52 -5.20
N SER A 54 -29.58 -1.40 -4.85
CA SER A 54 -30.56 -1.09 -3.81
C SER A 54 -29.94 -1.23 -2.41
N PRO A 55 -30.47 -0.52 -1.40
CA PRO A 55 -30.06 -0.67 0.00
C PRO A 55 -30.08 -2.13 0.48
N ALA A 56 -31.08 -2.91 0.05
CA ALA A 56 -31.16 -4.34 0.35
C ALA A 56 -30.02 -5.16 -0.29
N ARG A 57 -29.56 -4.79 -1.50
CA ARG A 57 -28.41 -5.43 -2.15
C ARG A 57 -27.08 -5.02 -1.51
N ALA A 58 -26.93 -3.76 -1.11
CA ALA A 58 -25.79 -3.30 -0.33
C ALA A 58 -25.72 -4.01 1.02
N ALA A 59 -26.84 -4.07 1.74
CA ALA A 59 -26.96 -4.84 2.98
C ALA A 59 -26.67 -6.33 2.76
N LYS A 60 -27.12 -6.94 1.66
CA LYS A 60 -26.80 -8.34 1.33
C LYS A 60 -25.32 -8.52 0.95
N LYS A 61 -24.70 -7.57 0.25
CA LYS A 61 -23.26 -7.58 -0.04
C LYS A 61 -22.46 -7.42 1.24
N TRP A 62 -22.84 -6.50 2.12
CA TRP A 62 -22.27 -6.34 3.45
C TRP A 62 -22.48 -7.59 4.30
N GLU A 63 -23.66 -8.20 4.32
CA GLU A 63 -23.89 -9.46 5.04
C GLU A 63 -23.10 -10.62 4.42
N ASN A 64 -22.85 -10.62 3.11
CA ASN A 64 -21.97 -11.61 2.47
C ASN A 64 -20.51 -11.35 2.77
N LEU A 65 -20.05 -10.10 2.73
CA LEU A 65 -18.70 -9.71 3.16
C LEU A 65 -18.53 -10.04 4.63
N LYS A 66 -19.47 -9.61 5.47
CA LYS A 66 -19.59 -9.95 6.88
C LYS A 66 -19.63 -11.44 7.07
N LYS A 67 -20.32 -12.25 6.25
CA LYS A 67 -20.31 -13.73 6.26
C LYS A 67 -19.03 -14.34 5.74
N THR A 68 -18.31 -13.72 4.83
CA THR A 68 -16.92 -14.10 4.55
C THR A 68 -16.11 -13.83 5.82
N PHE A 69 -16.21 -12.63 6.39
CA PHE A 69 -15.74 -12.25 7.73
C PHE A 69 -16.37 -13.07 8.88
N LYS A 70 -17.49 -13.80 8.70
CA LYS A 70 -18.27 -14.55 9.72
C LYS A 70 -18.14 -16.05 9.60
N ILE A 71 -17.84 -16.58 8.42
CA ILE A 71 -17.20 -17.88 8.23
C ILE A 71 -15.80 -17.81 8.88
N LEU A 72 -15.21 -16.61 8.92
CA LEU A 72 -14.11 -16.21 9.81
C LEU A 72 -14.53 -15.90 11.28
N GLU A 73 -15.82 -15.92 11.65
CA GLU A 73 -16.34 -15.90 13.04
C GLU A 73 -16.99 -17.24 13.45
N GLY A 74 -16.88 -18.31 12.64
CA GLY A 74 -17.20 -19.69 13.02
C GLY A 74 -15.99 -20.45 13.56
N ARG A 75 -14.79 -19.92 13.31
CA ARG A 75 -13.55 -20.14 14.05
C ARG A 75 -13.12 -18.75 14.47
N GLN A 76 -13.10 -18.43 15.76
CA GLN A 76 -12.59 -17.14 16.26
C GLN A 76 -11.15 -16.92 15.78
N GLN A 77 -10.97 -16.31 14.62
CA GLN A 77 -9.65 -16.02 14.09
C GLN A 77 -9.67 -14.63 13.48
N GLU A 78 -9.28 -13.65 14.30
CA GLU A 78 -8.93 -12.31 13.85
C GLU A 78 -7.98 -12.43 12.65
N ILE A 79 -8.36 -11.82 11.51
CA ILE A 79 -7.49 -11.68 10.36
C ILE A 79 -6.46 -10.59 10.70
N PRO A 80 -5.16 -10.89 10.63
CA PRO A 80 -4.12 -9.89 10.84
C PRO A 80 -4.24 -8.75 9.83
N LEU A 81 -4.00 -7.51 10.26
CA LEU A 81 -4.13 -6.32 9.41
C LEU A 81 -3.33 -6.44 8.11
N GLU A 82 -2.11 -6.98 8.17
CA GLU A 82 -1.27 -7.23 7.00
C GLU A 82 -1.96 -8.07 5.93
N VAL A 83 -2.65 -9.15 6.31
CA VAL A 83 -3.39 -10.01 5.38
C VAL A 83 -4.51 -9.25 4.69
N ALA A 84 -5.26 -8.43 5.45
CA ALA A 84 -6.32 -7.61 4.90
C ALA A 84 -5.77 -6.57 3.90
N LEU A 85 -4.66 -5.90 4.23
CA LEU A 85 -4.02 -4.92 3.37
C LEU A 85 -3.45 -5.57 2.11
N LEU A 86 -2.80 -6.74 2.21
CA LEU A 86 -2.28 -7.51 1.07
C LEU A 86 -3.39 -7.91 0.09
N HIS A 87 -4.58 -8.27 0.59
CA HIS A 87 -5.73 -8.50 -0.29
C HIS A 87 -6.19 -7.23 -1.01
N ILE A 88 -6.24 -6.09 -0.30
CA ILE A 88 -6.62 -4.79 -0.89
C ILE A 88 -5.63 -4.43 -2.01
N VAL A 89 -4.33 -4.42 -1.73
CA VAL A 89 -3.28 -3.99 -2.67
C VAL A 89 -2.98 -5.00 -3.77
N GLY A 90 -3.36 -6.27 -3.60
CA GLY A 90 -3.22 -7.33 -4.61
C GLY A 90 -4.45 -7.57 -5.48
N SER A 91 -5.60 -6.96 -5.17
CA SER A 91 -6.87 -7.10 -5.91
C SER A 91 -6.82 -6.54 -7.35
N GLY A 92 -7.78 -6.91 -8.21
CA GLY A 92 -7.84 -6.48 -9.63
C GLY A 92 -7.57 -7.59 -10.66
N ASN A 93 -8.08 -7.39 -11.87
CA ASN A 93 -7.81 -8.24 -13.04
C ASN A 93 -7.60 -7.37 -14.30
N PRO A 94 -6.37 -7.30 -14.86
CA PRO A 94 -5.18 -8.01 -14.41
C PRO A 94 -4.70 -7.54 -13.03
N ALA A 95 -3.89 -8.39 -12.38
CA ALA A 95 -3.22 -8.06 -11.12
C ALA A 95 -2.36 -6.79 -11.26
N PRO A 96 -2.22 -5.99 -10.20
CA PRO A 96 -1.36 -4.81 -10.22
C PRO A 96 0.10 -5.23 -10.37
N LYS A 97 0.83 -4.48 -11.20
CA LYS A 97 2.28 -4.65 -11.34
C LYS A 97 3.00 -4.05 -10.13
N GLY A 98 4.19 -4.56 -9.85
CA GLY A 98 5.10 -3.98 -8.86
C GLY A 98 4.69 -4.17 -7.40
N ILE A 99 3.76 -5.10 -7.12
CA ILE A 99 3.37 -5.47 -5.75
C ILE A 99 3.32 -7.00 -5.68
N VAL A 100 4.03 -7.60 -4.74
CA VAL A 100 3.94 -9.05 -4.50
C VAL A 100 2.57 -9.37 -3.92
N ARG A 101 1.87 -10.33 -4.53
CA ARG A 101 0.52 -10.70 -4.11
C ARG A 101 0.52 -11.78 -3.05
N LEU A 102 -0.44 -11.68 -2.14
CA LEU A 102 -0.85 -12.78 -1.29
C LEU A 102 -1.68 -13.78 -2.10
N LEU A 103 -1.17 -15.00 -2.20
CA LEU A 103 -1.84 -16.13 -2.84
C LEU A 103 -2.72 -16.88 -1.83
N ASP A 104 -2.23 -17.06 -0.61
CA ASP A 104 -2.95 -17.71 0.49
C ASP A 104 -2.39 -17.31 1.86
N SER A 105 -3.13 -17.55 2.93
CA SER A 105 -2.65 -17.36 4.30
C SER A 105 -3.20 -18.42 5.24
N PHE A 106 -2.36 -18.91 6.15
CA PHE A 106 -2.71 -19.93 7.13
C PHE A 106 -2.35 -19.44 8.52
N LYS A 107 -3.28 -19.59 9.47
CA LYS A 107 -2.99 -19.31 10.88
C LYS A 107 -2.82 -20.62 11.63
N VAL A 108 -1.63 -20.82 12.17
CA VAL A 108 -1.24 -21.96 13.00
C VAL A 108 -1.06 -21.47 14.45
N PRO A 109 -0.96 -22.36 15.46
CA PRO A 109 -0.76 -21.92 16.83
C PRO A 109 0.50 -21.04 16.98
N GLY A 110 0.31 -19.77 17.32
CA GLY A 110 1.39 -18.81 17.56
C GLY A 110 1.95 -18.11 16.31
N GLU A 111 1.60 -18.54 15.10
CA GLU A 111 2.21 -18.02 13.86
C GLU A 111 1.17 -17.77 12.75
N LEU A 112 1.51 -16.84 11.87
CA LEU A 112 0.81 -16.56 10.63
C LEU A 112 1.73 -16.92 9.47
N LEU A 113 1.29 -17.82 8.60
CA LEU A 113 1.99 -18.21 7.40
C LEU A 113 1.37 -17.47 6.21
N LEU A 114 2.19 -16.74 5.46
CA LEU A 114 1.78 -16.06 4.24
C LEU A 114 2.37 -16.81 3.04
N VAL A 115 1.51 -17.17 2.09
CA VAL A 115 1.93 -17.71 0.79
C VAL A 115 1.88 -16.56 -0.21
N LEU A 116 3.05 -16.10 -0.62
CA LEU A 116 3.21 -14.93 -1.49
C LEU A 116 3.65 -15.36 -2.88
N GLU A 117 3.32 -14.54 -3.87
CA GLU A 117 3.94 -14.59 -5.19
C GLU A 117 5.46 -14.39 -5.08
N ARG A 118 6.22 -15.06 -5.95
CA ARG A 118 7.68 -14.94 -5.99
C ARG A 118 8.15 -14.67 -7.41
N PRO A 119 8.65 -13.46 -7.71
CA PRO A 119 9.37 -13.20 -8.95
C PRO A 119 10.63 -14.07 -9.05
N VAL A 120 11.00 -14.54 -10.25
CA VAL A 120 12.17 -15.42 -10.44
C VAL A 120 12.88 -15.10 -11.76
N PRO A 121 14.19 -14.77 -11.73
CA PRO A 121 15.06 -14.63 -10.55
C PRO A 121 14.82 -13.31 -9.80
N CYS A 122 14.98 -13.28 -8.47
CA CYS A 122 14.86 -12.04 -7.70
C CYS A 122 15.92 -11.91 -6.59
N LYS A 123 16.25 -10.67 -6.25
CA LYS A 123 16.97 -10.25 -5.02
C LYS A 123 16.28 -9.02 -4.44
N ASP A 124 16.41 -8.73 -3.16
CA ASP A 124 16.02 -7.40 -2.69
C ASP A 124 16.98 -6.31 -3.24
N LEU A 125 16.53 -5.06 -3.27
CA LEU A 125 17.27 -3.94 -3.84
C LEU A 125 18.56 -3.66 -3.06
N PHE A 126 18.58 -3.92 -1.76
CA PHE A 126 19.79 -3.79 -0.95
C PHE A 126 20.88 -4.75 -1.44
N ASP A 127 20.56 -6.03 -1.60
CA ASP A 127 21.45 -7.06 -2.12
C ASP A 127 21.76 -6.86 -3.60
N TYR A 128 20.81 -6.36 -4.39
CA TYR A 128 20.99 -6.05 -5.81
C TYR A 128 22.14 -5.05 -6.01
N VAL A 129 22.17 -4.00 -5.19
CA VAL A 129 23.16 -2.92 -5.27
C VAL A 129 24.45 -3.30 -4.55
N SER A 130 24.36 -3.92 -3.37
CA SER A 130 25.54 -4.32 -2.57
C SER A 130 26.38 -5.41 -3.24
N ASN A 131 25.76 -6.43 -3.85
CA ASN A 131 26.49 -7.52 -4.50
C ASN A 131 27.23 -7.08 -5.77
N ARG A 132 26.82 -5.97 -6.41
CA ARG A 132 27.53 -5.40 -7.55
C ARG A 132 28.81 -4.69 -7.14
N GLY A 133 28.89 -4.20 -5.90
CA GLY A 133 30.03 -3.43 -5.39
C GLY A 133 30.20 -2.04 -6.03
N VAL A 134 29.27 -1.63 -6.90
CA VAL A 134 29.23 -0.32 -7.57
C VAL A 134 27.82 0.26 -7.45
N HIS A 135 27.73 1.59 -7.38
CA HIS A 135 26.44 2.29 -7.38
C HIS A 135 25.71 2.09 -8.70
N LEU A 136 24.38 2.26 -8.68
CA LEU A 136 23.60 2.20 -9.91
C LEU A 136 23.84 3.44 -10.76
N GLU A 137 23.89 3.25 -12.07
CA GLU A 137 23.86 4.37 -13.01
C GLU A 137 22.50 5.10 -12.93
N GLU A 138 22.48 6.35 -13.37
CA GLU A 138 21.26 7.16 -13.32
C GLU A 138 20.10 6.56 -14.10
N GLU A 139 20.35 5.98 -15.27
CA GLU A 139 19.27 5.42 -16.10
C GLU A 139 18.63 4.21 -15.43
N GLU A 140 19.43 3.32 -14.84
CA GLU A 140 18.93 2.19 -14.08
C GLU A 140 18.17 2.65 -12.82
N THR A 141 18.72 3.65 -12.11
CA THR A 141 18.06 4.29 -10.97
C THR A 141 16.71 4.87 -11.36
N LYS A 142 16.62 5.62 -12.47
CA LYS A 142 15.37 6.22 -12.97
C LYS A 142 14.34 5.14 -13.27
N VAL A 143 14.75 4.01 -13.87
CA VAL A 143 13.85 2.89 -14.16
C VAL A 143 13.27 2.30 -12.87
N ILE A 144 14.12 2.01 -11.87
CA ILE A 144 13.68 1.45 -10.59
C ILE A 144 12.76 2.44 -9.85
N MET A 145 13.17 3.71 -9.74
CA MET A 145 12.41 4.73 -9.04
C MET A 145 11.05 5.00 -9.70
N ARG A 146 10.98 4.98 -11.04
CA ARG A 146 9.70 5.10 -11.76
C ARG A 146 8.75 3.96 -11.39
N GLN A 147 9.23 2.73 -11.41
CA GLN A 147 8.41 1.57 -11.07
C GLN A 147 7.97 1.56 -9.60
N LEU A 148 8.84 2.01 -8.69
CA LEU A 148 8.48 2.19 -7.28
C LEU A 148 7.40 3.26 -7.09
N LEU A 149 7.51 4.38 -7.79
CA LEU A 149 6.49 5.43 -7.77
C LEU A 149 5.15 4.91 -8.31
N GLU A 150 5.16 4.14 -9.40
CA GLU A 150 3.96 3.50 -9.95
C GLU A 150 3.33 2.53 -8.93
N ALA A 151 4.13 1.67 -8.28
CA ALA A 151 3.64 0.74 -7.27
C ALA A 151 3.09 1.47 -6.02
N VAL A 152 3.75 2.54 -5.58
CA VAL A 152 3.29 3.39 -4.46
C VAL A 152 1.97 4.08 -4.82
N GLN A 153 1.84 4.59 -6.05
CA GLN A 153 0.59 5.19 -6.52
C GLN A 153 -0.56 4.18 -6.46
N VAL A 154 -0.32 2.94 -6.90
CA VAL A 154 -1.34 1.87 -6.85
C VAL A 154 -1.81 1.59 -5.42
N ILE A 155 -0.92 1.47 -4.44
CA ILE A 155 -1.34 1.22 -3.05
C ILE A 155 -2.06 2.44 -2.46
N TYR A 156 -1.68 3.66 -2.86
CA TYR A 156 -2.31 4.90 -2.43
C TYR A 156 -3.72 5.06 -2.96
N ASP A 157 -3.92 4.77 -4.24
CA ASP A 157 -5.24 4.81 -4.88
C ASP A 157 -6.19 3.80 -4.22
N ARG A 158 -5.64 2.74 -3.63
CA ARG A 158 -6.38 1.73 -2.84
C ARG A 158 -6.50 2.08 -1.36
N GLY A 159 -6.09 3.29 -0.97
CA GLY A 159 -6.22 3.80 0.39
C GLY A 159 -5.26 3.14 1.39
N VAL A 160 -4.09 2.67 0.96
CA VAL A 160 -3.08 2.02 1.81
C VAL A 160 -1.77 2.81 1.80
N VAL A 161 -1.14 2.95 2.96
CA VAL A 161 0.22 3.48 3.10
C VAL A 161 1.15 2.40 3.63
N HIS A 162 2.31 2.22 3.00
CA HIS A 162 3.23 1.13 3.35
C HIS A 162 4.00 1.39 4.66
N ARG A 163 4.42 2.63 4.90
CA ARG A 163 5.12 3.10 6.12
C ARG A 163 6.48 2.45 6.45
N ASP A 164 7.01 1.58 5.59
CA ASP A 164 8.35 0.98 5.75
C ASP A 164 8.98 0.71 4.38
N LEU A 165 8.93 1.70 3.49
CA LEU A 165 9.64 1.65 2.22
C LEU A 165 11.14 1.82 2.49
N LYS A 166 11.89 0.80 2.09
CA LYS A 166 13.35 0.71 2.21
C LYS A 166 13.90 -0.22 1.14
N THR A 167 15.21 -0.21 0.92
CA THR A 167 15.85 -1.06 -0.11
C THR A 167 15.60 -2.55 0.13
N GLU A 168 15.49 -2.98 1.39
CA GLU A 168 15.21 -4.36 1.76
C GLU A 168 13.76 -4.79 1.42
N ASN A 169 12.81 -3.85 1.31
CA ASN A 169 11.39 -4.13 1.03
C ASN A 169 11.02 -3.95 -0.44
N VAL A 170 12.02 -3.97 -1.33
CA VAL A 170 11.86 -3.91 -2.78
C VAL A 170 12.56 -5.10 -3.40
N LEU A 171 11.82 -6.01 -4.04
CA LEU A 171 12.40 -7.08 -4.85
C LEU A 171 12.69 -6.59 -6.26
N ILE A 172 13.88 -6.89 -6.74
CA ILE A 172 14.34 -6.68 -8.10
C ILE A 172 14.35 -8.01 -8.83
N GLU A 173 13.42 -8.16 -9.77
CA GLU A 173 13.44 -9.20 -10.79
C GLU A 173 14.26 -8.68 -11.98
N SER A 174 15.38 -9.35 -12.27
CA SER A 174 16.27 -8.88 -13.35
C SER A 174 16.91 -10.02 -14.13
N ASP A 175 16.92 -9.86 -15.45
CA ASP A 175 17.67 -10.67 -16.41
C ASP A 175 18.33 -9.78 -17.48
N SER A 176 18.82 -10.36 -18.57
CA SER A 176 19.52 -9.65 -19.64
C SER A 176 18.69 -8.54 -20.33
N SER A 177 17.37 -8.56 -20.21
CA SER A 177 16.45 -7.65 -20.90
C SER A 177 15.30 -7.12 -20.04
N HIS A 178 15.16 -7.63 -18.84
CA HIS A 178 14.07 -7.33 -17.92
C HIS A 178 14.61 -6.77 -16.61
N LEU A 179 13.95 -5.71 -16.10
CA LEU A 179 14.19 -5.14 -14.78
C LEU A 179 12.85 -4.69 -14.20
N GLN A 180 12.36 -5.39 -13.18
CA GLN A 180 11.10 -5.12 -12.53
C GLN A 180 11.24 -5.05 -11.00
N ALA A 181 10.83 -3.93 -10.42
CA ALA A 181 10.73 -3.70 -8.99
C ALA A 181 9.36 -4.13 -8.47
N HIS A 182 9.34 -4.78 -7.30
CA HIS A 182 8.14 -5.23 -6.61
C HIS A 182 8.20 -4.86 -5.12
N LEU A 183 7.16 -4.21 -4.59
CA LEU A 183 6.99 -3.96 -3.16
C LEU A 183 6.62 -5.25 -2.42
N ILE A 184 7.21 -5.42 -1.24
CA ILE A 184 6.95 -6.52 -0.31
C ILE A 184 6.80 -5.98 1.12
N ASP A 185 6.37 -6.85 2.05
CA ASP A 185 6.31 -6.58 3.51
C ASP A 185 5.37 -5.43 3.90
N PHE A 186 4.09 -5.76 4.02
CA PHE A 186 3.05 -4.84 4.48
C PHE A 186 2.85 -4.91 6.01
N GLY A 187 3.80 -5.48 6.77
CA GLY A 187 3.69 -5.64 8.22
C GLY A 187 3.63 -4.32 9.00
N CYS A 188 4.17 -3.23 8.43
CA CYS A 188 4.06 -1.87 8.97
C CYS A 188 2.97 -1.02 8.33
N ALA A 189 2.31 -1.53 7.29
CA ALA A 189 1.34 -0.79 6.51
C ALA A 189 0.08 -0.46 7.31
N ASP A 190 -0.65 0.55 6.84
CA ASP A 190 -1.87 1.02 7.48
C ASP A 190 -2.81 1.64 6.42
N LEU A 191 -4.04 1.91 6.80
CA LEU A 191 -4.97 2.64 5.94
C LEU A 191 -4.55 4.11 5.85
N LEU A 192 -4.59 4.64 4.63
CA LEU A 192 -4.41 6.06 4.33
C LEU A 192 -5.49 6.86 5.06
N ARG A 193 -5.07 7.95 5.70
CA ARG A 193 -5.91 8.84 6.49
C ARG A 193 -5.34 10.26 6.44
N ASP A 194 -6.20 11.26 6.59
CA ASP A 194 -5.78 12.67 6.59
C ASP A 194 -5.04 13.06 7.88
N ARG A 195 -5.33 12.36 8.97
CA ARG A 195 -4.75 12.63 10.29
C ARG A 195 -3.34 12.06 10.38
N PRO A 196 -2.40 12.72 11.07
CA PRO A 196 -1.06 12.20 11.23
C PRO A 196 -1.04 10.90 12.05
N PHE A 197 -0.10 10.03 11.72
CA PHE A 197 0.28 8.89 12.55
C PHE A 197 1.12 9.38 13.73
N THR A 198 0.71 9.00 14.94
CA THR A 198 1.39 9.35 16.20
C THR A 198 2.08 8.15 16.86
N LYS A 199 1.95 6.96 16.28
CA LYS A 199 2.67 5.75 16.71
C LYS A 199 3.70 5.37 15.65
N PHE A 200 4.94 5.26 16.08
CA PHE A 200 6.04 4.83 15.22
C PHE A 200 5.82 3.41 14.69
N ARG A 201 6.12 3.22 13.41
CA ARG A 201 6.29 1.94 12.72
C ARG A 201 7.34 2.13 11.62
N GLY A 202 7.94 1.03 11.18
CA GLY A 202 8.96 1.02 10.14
C GLY A 202 10.37 1.27 10.66
N THR A 203 11.25 1.63 9.74
CA THR A 203 12.71 1.69 9.95
C THR A 203 13.17 3.13 10.18
N THR A 204 13.81 3.39 11.33
CA THR A 204 14.20 4.73 11.79
C THR A 204 15.01 5.53 10.76
N LEU A 205 15.94 4.90 10.05
CA LEU A 205 16.83 5.58 9.09
C LEU A 205 16.12 6.05 7.81
N TYR A 206 14.93 5.51 7.53
CA TYR A 206 14.06 5.91 6.42
C TYR A 206 12.94 6.85 6.88
N THR A 207 12.89 7.19 8.16
CA THR A 207 11.82 8.01 8.74
C THR A 207 12.07 9.49 8.48
N ALA A 208 10.99 10.21 8.14
CA ALA A 208 11.02 11.64 7.85
C ALA A 208 11.31 12.49 9.11
N PRO A 209 11.97 13.65 8.97
CA PRO A 209 12.47 14.45 10.10
C PRO A 209 11.36 14.92 11.03
N GLU A 210 10.15 15.17 10.51
CA GLU A 210 8.99 15.61 11.30
C GLU A 210 8.60 14.61 12.41
N TRP A 211 8.95 13.32 12.27
CA TRP A 211 8.76 12.36 13.35
C TRP A 211 9.59 12.73 14.59
N PHE A 212 10.84 13.13 14.40
CA PHE A 212 11.77 13.42 15.49
C PHE A 212 11.54 14.80 16.11
N THR A 213 10.91 15.73 15.38
CA THR A 213 10.60 17.07 15.87
C THR A 213 9.18 17.18 16.43
N GLU A 214 8.21 16.45 15.87
CA GLU A 214 6.79 16.61 16.16
C GLU A 214 6.08 15.33 16.65
N ASN A 215 6.74 14.16 16.59
CA ASN A 215 6.13 12.84 16.82
C ASN A 215 4.88 12.59 15.96
N LYS A 216 4.90 13.11 14.73
CA LYS A 216 3.80 13.03 13.77
C LYS A 216 4.34 12.73 12.38
N LEU A 217 3.67 11.85 11.65
CA LEU A 217 3.94 11.58 10.24
C LEU A 217 2.64 11.63 9.45
N HIS A 218 2.62 12.36 8.34
CA HIS A 218 1.53 12.25 7.36
C HIS A 218 1.91 11.19 6.33
N GLY A 219 0.94 10.36 5.93
CA GLY A 219 1.21 9.19 5.08
C GLY A 219 1.95 9.56 3.79
N VAL A 220 1.45 10.56 3.08
CA VAL A 220 1.98 11.03 1.80
C VAL A 220 3.38 11.64 1.94
N SER A 221 3.57 12.65 2.80
CA SER A 221 4.88 13.31 2.97
C SER A 221 5.96 12.33 3.44
N SER A 222 5.61 11.45 4.38
CA SER A 222 6.50 10.43 4.91
C SER A 222 6.96 9.44 3.83
N THR A 223 6.09 9.10 2.89
CA THR A 223 6.41 8.17 1.80
C THR A 223 7.33 8.82 0.76
N VAL A 224 7.10 10.09 0.43
CA VAL A 224 8.01 10.87 -0.44
C VAL A 224 9.42 10.92 0.16
N TRP A 225 9.53 11.11 1.48
CA TRP A 225 10.82 11.07 2.17
C TRP A 225 11.51 9.70 2.09
N GLN A 226 10.77 8.61 2.31
CA GLN A 226 11.30 7.25 2.21
C GLN A 226 11.82 6.94 0.79
N LEU A 227 11.05 7.32 -0.25
CA LEU A 227 11.46 7.17 -1.64
C LEU A 227 12.74 7.97 -1.96
N ARG A 228 12.84 9.20 -1.47
CA ARG A 228 14.06 10.01 -1.58
C ARG A 228 15.25 9.34 -0.89
N THR A 229 15.03 8.71 0.27
CA THR A 229 16.07 7.98 1.02
C THR A 229 16.56 6.76 0.24
N ILE A 230 15.65 5.98 -0.36
CA ILE A 230 15.99 4.86 -1.25
C ILE A 230 16.83 5.34 -2.44
N MET A 231 16.40 6.41 -3.11
CA MET A 231 17.11 6.96 -4.27
C MET A 231 18.54 7.40 -3.92
N ASP A 232 18.71 8.10 -2.79
CA ASP A 232 20.01 8.54 -2.29
C ASP A 232 20.93 7.34 -1.97
N GLU A 233 20.36 6.29 -1.37
CA GLU A 233 21.09 5.08 -1.02
C GLU A 233 21.62 4.32 -2.26
N ILE A 234 20.79 4.13 -3.29
CA ILE A 234 21.17 3.37 -4.49
C ILE A 234 22.08 4.14 -5.46
N LEU A 235 21.98 5.48 -5.49
CA LEU A 235 22.89 6.33 -6.26
C LEU A 235 24.28 6.43 -5.66
N HIS A 236 24.39 6.33 -4.33
CA HIS A 236 25.65 6.58 -3.64
C HIS A 236 26.26 5.34 -2.97
N LEU A 237 25.57 4.20 -3.01
CA LEU A 237 25.96 2.94 -2.35
C LEU A 237 26.29 3.15 -0.86
N ARG A 238 25.55 4.04 -0.20
CA ARG A 238 25.73 4.35 1.23
C ARG A 238 24.43 4.84 1.83
N ARG A 239 24.22 4.54 3.11
CA ARG A 239 23.09 5.13 3.85
C ARG A 239 23.24 6.65 3.92
N PRO A 240 22.17 7.43 3.65
CA PRO A 240 22.25 8.87 3.68
C PRO A 240 22.44 9.43 5.09
N PHE A 241 21.90 8.72 6.09
CA PHE A 241 21.91 9.10 7.50
C PHE A 241 22.31 7.92 8.39
N SER A 242 22.96 8.24 9.51
CA SER A 242 23.34 7.24 10.52
C SER A 242 22.48 7.30 11.78
N ASN A 243 21.77 8.41 12.03
CA ASN A 243 21.00 8.66 13.25
C ASN A 243 20.00 9.80 13.06
N ALA A 244 19.12 10.02 14.06
CA ALA A 244 18.09 11.05 14.04
C ALA A 244 18.63 12.49 13.90
N ASN A 245 19.77 12.81 14.51
CA ASN A 245 20.36 14.15 14.38
C ASN A 245 20.79 14.43 12.93
N GLU A 246 21.40 13.45 12.26
CA GLU A 246 21.71 13.57 10.83
C GLU A 246 20.45 13.71 9.98
N ILE A 247 19.37 12.97 10.28
CA ILE A 247 18.09 13.09 9.56
C ILE A 247 17.53 14.52 9.64
N ILE A 248 17.62 15.16 10.81
CA ILE A 248 17.08 16.50 11.03
C ILE A 248 17.97 17.58 10.40
N GLN A 249 19.30 17.44 10.48
CA GLN A 249 20.23 18.55 10.25
C GLN A 249 21.06 18.44 8.97
N LYS A 250 21.26 17.23 8.43
CA LYS A 250 22.23 17.01 7.36
C LYS A 250 21.63 17.41 6.01
N PRO A 251 22.29 18.32 5.25
CA PRO A 251 21.85 18.63 3.91
C PRO A 251 22.01 17.42 2.98
N LEU A 252 21.19 17.36 1.92
CA LEU A 252 21.34 16.37 0.86
C LEU A 252 22.72 16.54 0.20
N MET A 253 23.49 15.46 0.14
CA MET A 253 24.83 15.45 -0.46
C MET A 253 24.79 14.64 -1.75
N LEU A 254 24.61 15.31 -2.89
CA LEU A 254 24.67 14.72 -4.22
C LEU A 254 26.14 14.57 -4.66
N GLN A 255 26.50 13.41 -5.23
CA GLN A 255 27.83 13.23 -5.82
C GLN A 255 28.06 14.18 -7.01
N LYS A 256 29.31 14.65 -7.14
CA LYS A 256 29.76 15.39 -8.34
C LYS A 256 29.74 14.42 -9.53
N GLY A 257 29.09 14.81 -10.62
CA GLY A 257 29.01 14.01 -11.85
C GLY A 257 27.62 13.49 -12.19
N LEU A 258 26.61 13.71 -11.32
CA LEU A 258 25.22 13.51 -11.71
C LEU A 258 24.84 14.47 -12.84
N SER A 259 24.07 13.98 -13.80
CA SER A 259 23.62 14.77 -14.95
C SER A 259 22.80 15.96 -14.45
N VAL A 260 23.26 17.17 -14.79
CA VAL A 260 22.46 18.38 -14.60
C VAL A 260 21.40 18.35 -15.70
N SER A 261 20.12 18.32 -15.32
CA SER A 261 19.01 18.48 -16.25
C SER A 261 19.28 19.66 -17.18
N ARG A 262 19.18 19.44 -18.49
CA ARG A 262 19.33 20.49 -19.52
C ARG A 262 18.04 21.29 -19.75
N ASP A 263 17.08 21.24 -18.83
CA ASP A 263 15.74 21.80 -19.04
C ASP A 263 15.52 23.17 -18.35
N GLU A 264 16.46 24.10 -18.51
CA GLU A 264 16.23 25.54 -18.27
C GLU A 264 16.73 26.41 -19.44
N ALA A 265 16.51 25.93 -20.67
CA ALA A 265 16.69 26.75 -21.88
C ALA A 265 15.60 26.46 -22.91
N ALA A 266 14.38 26.92 -22.64
CA ALA A 266 13.35 27.21 -23.64
C ALA A 266 12.44 28.33 -23.14
#